data_AF-A0A3C0GAC8-F1
#
_entry.id   AF-A0A3C0GAC8-F1
#
_cell.length_a   1.000
_cell.length_b   1.000
_cell.length_c   1.000
_cell.angle_alpha   90.00
_cell.angle_beta   90.00
_cell.angle_gamma   90.00
#
_symmetry.space_group_name_H-M   'P 1'
#
loop_
_entity.id
_entity.type
_entity.pdbx_description
1 polymer ?
#
loop_
_entity_poly.entity_id
_entity_poly.type
_entity_poly.pdbx_seq_one_letter_code
_entity_poly.pdbx_strand_id
1 'polypeptide(L)'
;MNKIEVALYDSLMTPLNKIGDNWSLTGAAVAPTQVNWNYCGGIQDCAISPAILPSGKQKITIFTDKDIASPLVHQIDSEYKVAFLHECKQIHPFAYKMILLLEHQFDLIVTHDEDLLARGPKYVKISTGSTWISDDKAQIYDKNKLLSHIASDKNWA
;
A
#
# COMPACT_ATOMS: atom_id res chain seq x y z
N MET A 1 18.25 19.26 2.09
CA MET A 1 16.82 19.12 2.45
C MET A 1 16.74 18.11 3.57
N ASN A 2 15.97 18.40 4.63
CA ASN A 2 15.68 17.38 5.64
C ASN A 2 14.73 16.36 5.04
N LYS A 3 15.03 15.07 5.22
CA LYS A 3 14.15 13.99 4.77
C LYS A 3 12.86 14.01 5.60
N ILE A 4 11.78 13.58 4.97
CA ILE A 4 10.48 13.36 5.62
C ILE A 4 10.54 12.01 6.33
N GLU A 5 10.28 12.00 7.63
CA GLU A 5 10.23 10.77 8.44
C GLU A 5 8.87 10.08 8.28
N VAL A 6 8.87 8.80 7.93
CA VAL A 6 7.65 7.99 7.72
C VAL A 6 7.74 6.68 8.49
N ALA A 7 6.81 6.45 9.41
CA ALA A 7 6.60 5.16 10.06
C ALA A 7 5.73 4.25 9.17
N LEU A 8 6.26 3.09 8.78
CA LEU A 8 5.58 2.15 7.87
C LEU A 8 5.22 0.85 8.61
N TYR A 9 3.94 0.49 8.56
CA TYR A 9 3.42 -0.81 9.00
C TYR A 9 3.03 -1.63 7.79
N ASP A 10 3.73 -2.75 7.57
CA ASP A 10 3.53 -3.60 6.41
C ASP A 10 3.86 -5.07 6.67
N SER A 11 2.80 -5.88 6.75
CA SER A 11 2.85 -7.32 6.99
C SER A 11 3.38 -8.12 5.80
N LEU A 12 3.39 -7.55 4.60
CA LEU A 12 3.96 -8.22 3.43
C LEU A 12 5.46 -7.97 3.31
N MET A 13 6.04 -7.18 4.21
CA MET A 13 7.48 -7.06 4.31
C MET A 13 8.05 -8.30 5.00
N THR A 14 8.74 -9.14 4.24
CA THR A 14 9.33 -10.41 4.68
C THR A 14 10.86 -10.38 4.50
N PRO A 15 11.62 -11.27 5.16
CA PRO A 15 13.06 -11.38 4.91
C PRO A 15 13.40 -11.69 3.43
N LEU A 16 12.47 -12.31 2.69
CA LEU A 16 12.68 -12.77 1.31
C LEU A 16 12.51 -11.66 0.26
N ASN A 17 11.78 -10.59 0.56
CA ASN A 17 11.53 -9.46 -0.35
C ASN A 17 12.17 -8.15 0.14
N LYS A 18 13.12 -8.24 1.08
CA LYS A 18 14.02 -7.13 1.42
C LYS A 18 15.09 -7.00 0.33
N ILE A 19 15.14 -5.86 -0.37
CA ILE A 19 16.10 -5.60 -1.45
C ILE A 19 17.15 -4.59 -0.98
N GLY A 20 18.24 -5.08 -0.38
CA GLY A 20 19.27 -4.24 0.21
C GLY A 20 18.75 -3.47 1.43
N ASP A 21 19.02 -2.16 1.50
CA ASP A 21 18.41 -1.25 2.49
C ASP A 21 17.03 -0.73 2.04
N ASN A 22 16.57 -1.12 0.85
CA ASN A 22 15.32 -0.67 0.27
C ASN A 22 14.24 -1.76 0.38
N TRP A 23 13.02 -1.31 0.59
CA TRP A 23 11.90 -2.16 0.98
C TRP A 23 10.93 -2.32 -0.21
N SER A 24 10.61 -3.57 -0.61
CA SER A 24 9.66 -3.84 -1.69
C SER A 24 8.33 -4.28 -1.06
N LEU A 25 7.26 -3.48 -1.16
CA LEU A 25 6.25 -3.62 -2.21
C LEU A 25 5.56 -2.30 -2.59
N THR A 26 6.01 -1.17 -2.04
CA THR A 26 5.50 0.18 -2.36
C THR A 26 6.55 1.08 -3.00
N GLY A 27 7.71 0.52 -3.34
CA GLY A 27 8.88 1.28 -3.73
C GLY A 27 9.43 2.05 -2.53
N ALA A 28 9.96 1.36 -1.52
CA ALA A 28 10.71 2.05 -0.49
C ALA A 28 12.14 2.42 -0.93
N ALA A 29 12.27 2.76 -2.21
CA ALA A 29 13.26 3.65 -2.80
C ALA A 29 12.57 4.70 -3.72
N VAL A 30 11.29 5.04 -3.48
CA VAL A 30 10.69 6.23 -4.08
C VAL A 30 11.22 7.41 -3.29
N ALA A 31 12.03 8.21 -3.96
CA ALA A 31 12.68 9.40 -3.42
C ALA A 31 13.51 9.14 -2.13
N PRO A 32 14.55 8.27 -2.17
CA PRO A 32 15.41 8.00 -1.01
C PRO A 32 16.20 9.24 -0.53
N THR A 33 16.25 10.27 -1.37
CA THR A 33 16.79 11.60 -1.05
C THR A 33 15.80 12.50 -0.32
N GLN A 34 14.51 12.16 -0.31
CA GLN A 34 13.42 12.96 0.25
C GLN A 34 12.72 12.31 1.43
N VAL A 35 12.72 10.97 1.54
CA VAL A 35 12.01 10.22 2.59
C VAL A 35 12.97 9.34 3.38
N ASN A 36 12.81 9.32 4.69
CA ASN A 36 13.40 8.33 5.59
C ASN A 36 12.29 7.35 6.02
N TRP A 37 12.40 6.12 5.54
CA TRP A 37 11.43 5.06 5.81
C TRP A 37 11.83 4.29 7.07
N ASN A 38 11.00 4.37 8.10
CA ASN A 38 11.15 3.60 9.33
C ASN A 38 10.14 2.44 9.35
N TYR A 39 10.61 1.23 9.04
CA TYR A 39 9.78 0.04 9.14
C TYR A 39 9.48 -0.30 10.60
N CYS A 40 8.20 -0.25 10.96
CA CYS A 40 7.69 -0.44 12.33
C CYS A 40 7.08 -1.83 12.55
N GLY A 41 7.31 -2.78 11.63
CA GLY A 41 6.80 -4.14 11.72
C GLY A 41 5.46 -4.36 11.01
N GLY A 42 4.94 -5.58 11.13
CA GLY A 42 3.63 -5.97 10.61
C GLY A 42 2.88 -6.89 11.56
N ILE A 43 1.56 -6.99 11.40
CA ILE A 43 0.70 -7.81 12.26
C ILE A 43 0.62 -9.30 11.86
N GLN A 44 1.18 -9.68 10.72
CA GLN A 44 1.23 -11.08 10.27
C GLN A 44 2.54 -11.75 10.66
N ASP A 45 2.49 -13.06 10.87
CA ASP A 45 3.67 -13.88 11.20
C ASP A 45 4.75 -13.90 10.11
N CYS A 46 4.38 -13.58 8.86
CA CYS A 46 5.33 -13.47 7.76
C CYS A 46 6.14 -12.16 7.77
N ALA A 47 5.74 -11.18 8.57
CA ALA A 47 6.41 -9.90 8.66
C ALA A 47 7.85 -10.07 9.17
N ILE A 48 8.80 -9.23 8.71
CA ILE A 48 10.20 -9.25 9.18
C ILE A 48 10.29 -9.18 10.71
N SER A 49 9.43 -8.36 11.29
CA SER A 49 9.30 -8.18 12.72
C SER A 49 7.84 -7.87 13.07
N PRO A 50 7.38 -8.25 14.28
CA PRO A 50 6.09 -7.84 14.77
C PRO A 50 5.94 -6.32 14.79
N ALA A 51 4.73 -5.83 14.55
CA ALA A 51 4.41 -4.42 14.66
C ALA A 51 4.67 -3.90 16.08
N ILE A 52 5.34 -2.74 16.19
CA ILE A 52 5.67 -2.11 17.48
C ILE A 52 4.92 -0.80 17.66
N LEU A 53 4.55 -0.49 18.90
CA LEU A 53 4.03 0.84 19.25
C LEU A 53 5.23 1.81 19.44
N PRO A 54 5.33 2.91 18.69
CA PRO A 54 6.39 3.89 18.87
C PRO A 54 6.23 4.63 20.20
N SER A 55 7.35 5.06 20.79
CA SER A 55 7.40 5.76 22.07
C SER A 55 6.94 7.22 22.04
N GLY A 56 6.62 7.76 20.86
CA GLY A 56 6.23 9.16 20.69
C GLY A 56 5.39 9.40 19.44
N LYS A 57 4.91 10.64 19.30
CA LYS A 57 4.11 11.09 18.15
C LYS A 57 4.92 10.97 16.86
N GLN A 58 4.32 10.37 15.85
CA GLN A 58 4.92 10.24 14.53
C GLN A 58 4.52 11.42 13.64
N LYS A 59 5.39 11.81 12.70
CA LYS A 59 5.01 12.83 11.71
C LYS A 59 4.04 12.24 10.69
N ILE A 60 4.45 11.15 10.05
CA ILE A 60 3.62 10.40 9.10
C ILE A 60 3.63 8.93 9.50
N THR A 61 2.46 8.33 9.58
CA THR A 61 2.30 6.87 9.75
C THR A 61 1.50 6.30 8.60
N ILE A 62 1.99 5.21 8.00
CA ILE A 62 1.34 4.49 6.91
C ILE A 62 1.04 3.06 7.35
N PHE A 63 -0.20 2.63 7.12
CA PHE A 63 -0.64 1.24 7.27
C PHE A 63 -1.01 0.66 5.91
N THR A 64 -0.36 -0.42 5.48
CA THR A 64 -0.75 -1.13 4.26
C THR A 64 -1.84 -2.15 4.55
N ASP A 65 -2.64 -2.47 3.54
CA ASP A 65 -3.65 -3.55 3.48
C ASP A 65 -3.96 -4.29 4.79
N LYS A 66 -3.08 -5.25 5.17
CA LYS A 66 -3.25 -6.14 6.33
C LYS A 66 -3.20 -5.38 7.65
N ASP A 67 -2.33 -4.39 7.74
CA ASP A 67 -2.06 -3.59 8.95
C ASP A 67 -3.11 -2.51 9.18
N ILE A 68 -3.98 -2.21 8.21
CA ILE A 68 -5.17 -1.37 8.42
C ILE A 68 -6.08 -1.95 9.51
N ALA A 69 -6.09 -3.28 9.67
CA ALA A 69 -6.86 -3.95 10.71
C ALA A 69 -6.15 -3.97 12.08
N SER A 70 -4.94 -3.42 12.18
CA SER A 70 -4.16 -3.44 13.42
C SER A 70 -4.83 -2.61 14.52
N PRO A 71 -4.86 -3.08 15.78
CA PRO A 71 -5.27 -2.25 16.90
C PRO A 71 -4.36 -1.02 17.09
N LEU A 72 -3.15 -1.03 16.51
CA LEU A 72 -2.23 0.11 16.54
C LEU A 72 -2.75 1.32 15.78
N VAL A 73 -3.69 1.15 14.84
CA VAL A 73 -4.35 2.28 14.15
C VAL A 73 -4.96 3.26 15.16
N HIS A 74 -5.51 2.76 16.27
CA HIS A 74 -6.10 3.58 17.33
C HIS A 74 -5.08 4.09 18.36
N GLN A 75 -3.94 3.41 18.50
CA GLN A 75 -2.98 3.69 19.58
C GLN A 75 -1.90 4.69 19.14
N ILE A 76 -1.57 4.71 17.84
CA ILE A 76 -0.51 5.55 17.32
C ILE A 76 -1.00 6.97 17.14
N ASP A 77 -0.37 7.90 17.85
CA ASP A 77 -0.50 9.34 17.60
C ASP A 77 0.37 9.74 16.41
N SER A 78 -0.23 10.45 15.45
CA SER A 78 0.45 10.93 14.25
C SER A 78 -0.01 12.33 13.88
N GLU A 79 0.85 13.12 13.25
CA GLU A 79 0.43 14.38 12.60
C GLU A 79 -0.40 14.08 11.33
N TYR A 80 0.01 13.05 10.56
CA TYR A 80 -0.74 12.50 9.44
C TYR A 80 -0.75 10.98 9.48
N LYS A 81 -1.94 10.38 9.35
CA LYS A 81 -2.13 8.93 9.28
C LYS A 81 -2.72 8.53 7.93
N VAL A 82 -2.06 7.60 7.26
CA VAL A 82 -2.39 7.19 5.90
C VAL A 82 -2.73 5.70 5.87
N ALA A 83 -3.86 5.36 5.25
CA ALA A 83 -4.15 4.00 4.84
C ALA A 83 -3.72 3.81 3.39
N PHE A 84 -3.01 2.73 3.09
CA PHE A 84 -2.62 2.38 1.74
C PHE A 84 -3.18 1.01 1.36
N LEU A 85 -4.23 1.02 0.54
CA LEU A 85 -4.77 -0.18 -0.08
C LEU A 85 -3.98 -0.47 -1.36
N HIS A 86 -2.91 -1.27 -1.22
CA HIS A 86 -2.05 -1.64 -2.34
C HIS A 86 -2.65 -2.79 -3.14
N GLU A 87 -3.17 -3.82 -2.46
CA GLU A 87 -3.75 -4.99 -3.12
C GLU A 87 -5.21 -4.75 -3.56
N CYS A 88 -5.60 -5.41 -4.65
CA CYS A 88 -6.96 -5.27 -5.15
C CYS A 88 -7.98 -5.95 -4.22
N LYS A 89 -9.23 -5.48 -4.29
CA LYS A 89 -10.35 -5.97 -3.48
C LYS A 89 -10.61 -7.47 -3.62
N GLN A 90 -10.20 -8.06 -4.73
CA GLN A 90 -10.30 -9.50 -4.99
C GLN A 90 -9.25 -10.31 -4.21
N ILE A 91 -8.07 -9.73 -3.94
CA ILE A 91 -7.00 -10.37 -3.16
C ILE A 91 -7.19 -10.09 -1.67
N HIS A 92 -7.44 -8.83 -1.29
CA HIS A 92 -7.62 -8.41 0.11
C HIS A 92 -8.99 -7.79 0.38
N PRO A 93 -10.12 -8.51 0.21
CA PRO A 93 -11.46 -7.97 0.43
C PRO A 93 -11.67 -7.46 1.86
N PHE A 94 -10.93 -7.99 2.83
CA PHE A 94 -10.99 -7.55 4.22
C PHE A 94 -10.49 -6.10 4.38
N ALA A 95 -9.45 -5.66 3.66
CA ALA A 95 -8.89 -4.32 3.80
C ALA A 95 -9.91 -3.26 3.38
N TYR A 96 -10.67 -3.53 2.32
CA TYR A 96 -11.75 -2.67 1.82
C TYR A 96 -12.93 -2.59 2.79
N LYS A 97 -13.23 -3.67 3.52
CA LYS A 97 -14.24 -3.63 4.59
C LYS A 97 -13.73 -2.84 5.79
N MET A 98 -12.48 -3.06 6.19
CA MET A 98 -11.88 -2.39 7.35
C MET A 98 -11.71 -0.90 7.13
N ILE A 99 -11.30 -0.47 5.93
CA ILE A 99 -11.15 0.96 5.67
C ILE A 99 -12.47 1.70 5.78
N LEU A 100 -13.60 1.11 5.38
CA LEU A 100 -14.91 1.75 5.53
C LEU A 100 -15.30 1.94 7.01
N LEU A 101 -14.82 1.08 7.92
CA LEU A 101 -15.08 1.20 9.36
C LEU A 101 -14.10 2.20 10.02
N LEU A 102 -12.85 2.19 9.57
CA LEU A 102 -11.75 2.94 10.18
C LEU A 102 -11.42 4.24 9.44
N GLU A 103 -12.18 4.64 8.43
CA GLU A 103 -11.85 5.78 7.57
C GLU A 103 -11.71 7.11 8.34
N HIS A 104 -12.29 7.21 9.53
CA HIS A 104 -12.21 8.38 10.42
C HIS A 104 -10.88 8.45 11.20
N GLN A 105 -10.11 7.36 11.23
CA GLN A 105 -8.79 7.29 11.85
C GLN A 105 -7.68 7.80 10.91
N PHE A 106 -7.97 7.97 9.62
CA PHE A 106 -7.00 8.31 8.58
C PHE A 106 -7.29 9.68 7.98
N ASP A 107 -6.24 10.48 7.81
CA ASP A 107 -6.29 11.77 7.12
C ASP A 107 -6.29 11.58 5.60
N LEU A 108 -5.67 10.49 5.13
CA LEU A 108 -5.53 10.15 3.73
C LEU A 108 -5.71 8.64 3.51
N ILE A 109 -6.39 8.29 2.44
CA ILE A 109 -6.61 6.89 2.04
C ILE A 109 -6.17 6.78 0.59
N VAL A 110 -5.11 6.03 0.35
CA VAL A 110 -4.53 5.85 -0.98
C VAL A 110 -4.98 4.51 -1.54
N THR A 111 -5.57 4.51 -2.74
CA THR A 111 -6.20 3.33 -3.34
C THR A 111 -6.26 3.44 -4.87
N HIS A 112 -6.51 2.33 -5.56
CA HIS A 112 -6.82 2.28 -6.99
C HIS A 112 -8.31 2.00 -7.27
N ASP A 113 -9.12 1.75 -6.23
CA ASP A 113 -10.53 1.36 -6.34
C ASP A 113 -11.46 2.56 -6.56
N GLU A 114 -12.15 2.57 -7.70
CA GLU A 114 -12.99 3.69 -8.14
C GLU A 114 -14.18 3.95 -7.18
N ASP A 115 -14.75 2.91 -6.57
CA ASP A 115 -15.85 3.06 -5.61
C ASP A 115 -15.39 3.82 -4.35
N LEU A 116 -14.18 3.52 -3.86
CA LEU A 116 -13.58 4.25 -2.75
C LEU A 116 -13.19 5.68 -3.15
N LEU A 117 -12.63 5.89 -4.35
CA LEU A 117 -12.25 7.22 -4.84
C LEU A 117 -13.45 8.17 -4.95
N ALA A 118 -14.63 7.65 -5.30
CA ALA A 118 -15.86 8.42 -5.38
C ALA A 118 -16.39 8.92 -4.01
N ARG A 119 -15.84 8.44 -2.88
CA ARG A 119 -16.36 8.76 -1.53
C ARG A 119 -15.98 10.14 -1.03
N GLY A 120 -14.91 10.74 -1.55
CA GLY A 120 -14.52 12.10 -1.18
C GLY A 120 -13.03 12.39 -1.25
N PRO A 121 -12.62 13.63 -0.91
CA PRO A 121 -11.29 14.16 -1.20
C PRO A 121 -10.15 13.51 -0.42
N LYS A 122 -10.44 12.77 0.67
CA LYS A 122 -9.42 12.00 1.39
C LYS A 122 -9.00 10.71 0.69
N TYR A 123 -9.78 10.26 -0.30
CA TYR A 123 -9.46 9.09 -1.10
C TYR A 123 -8.67 9.54 -2.33
N VAL A 124 -7.41 9.14 -2.41
CA VAL A 124 -6.47 9.58 -3.45
C VAL A 124 -6.03 8.40 -4.31
N LYS A 125 -6.11 8.59 -5.62
CA LYS A 125 -5.76 7.56 -6.61
C LYS A 125 -4.25 7.31 -6.61
N ILE A 126 -3.88 6.04 -6.49
CA ILE A 126 -2.53 5.55 -6.81
C ILE A 126 -2.64 4.32 -7.70
N SER A 127 -1.71 4.18 -8.64
CA SER A 127 -1.68 3.04 -9.57
C SER A 127 -0.35 2.27 -9.50
N THR A 128 0.34 2.36 -8.36
CA THR A 128 1.54 1.56 -8.07
C THR A 128 1.21 0.06 -8.10
N GLY A 129 2.12 -0.75 -8.64
CA GLY A 129 1.94 -2.20 -8.71
C GLY A 129 0.87 -2.67 -9.70
N SER A 130 0.29 -1.77 -10.49
CA SER A 130 -0.72 -2.12 -11.50
C SER A 130 -0.11 -2.64 -12.80
N THR A 131 -0.93 -3.36 -13.58
CA THR A 131 -0.61 -3.66 -14.97
C THR A 131 -1.16 -2.57 -15.86
N TRP A 132 -0.31 -1.96 -16.66
CA TRP A 132 -0.65 -0.86 -17.55
C TRP A 132 -1.05 -1.43 -18.91
N ILE A 133 -2.36 -1.65 -19.08
CA ILE A 133 -2.96 -2.07 -20.35
C ILE A 133 -3.84 -0.91 -20.80
N SER A 134 -3.79 -0.54 -22.07
CA SER A 134 -4.68 0.48 -22.61
C SER A 134 -6.14 -0.01 -22.55
N ASP A 135 -7.10 0.89 -22.34
CA ASP A 135 -8.51 0.53 -22.15
C ASP A 135 -9.08 -0.25 -23.34
N ASP A 136 -8.62 0.04 -24.56
CA ASP A 136 -9.01 -0.68 -25.78
C ASP A 136 -8.48 -2.14 -25.82
N LYS A 137 -7.50 -2.46 -24.97
CA LYS A 137 -6.90 -3.79 -24.84
C LYS A 137 -7.32 -4.50 -23.55
N ALA A 138 -7.76 -3.78 -22.52
CA ALA A 138 -8.27 -4.30 -21.25
C ALA A 138 -9.70 -4.85 -21.38
N GLN A 139 -9.87 -5.90 -22.19
CA GLN A 139 -11.17 -6.46 -22.57
C GLN A 139 -11.31 -7.93 -22.16
N ILE A 140 -12.56 -8.43 -22.17
CA ILE A 140 -12.85 -9.85 -22.05
C ILE A 140 -12.87 -10.44 -23.47
N TYR A 141 -12.02 -11.43 -23.73
CA TYR A 141 -11.91 -12.10 -25.01
C TYR A 141 -12.45 -13.53 -24.92
N ASP A 142 -13.09 -14.01 -25.99
CA ASP A 142 -13.51 -15.40 -26.09
C ASP A 142 -12.29 -16.33 -26.05
N LYS A 143 -12.28 -17.25 -25.09
CA LYS A 143 -11.13 -18.13 -24.88
C LYS A 143 -11.06 -19.20 -25.98
N ASN A 144 -10.10 -19.06 -26.89
CA ASN A 144 -9.82 -20.02 -27.96
C ASN A 144 -8.47 -20.75 -27.83
N LYS A 145 -7.67 -20.41 -26.80
CA LYS A 145 -6.40 -21.06 -26.45
C LYS A 145 -6.44 -21.60 -25.02
N LEU A 146 -5.55 -22.56 -24.74
CA LEU A 146 -5.40 -23.14 -23.40
C LEU A 146 -4.89 -22.11 -22.38
N LEU A 147 -3.95 -21.26 -22.80
CA LEU A 147 -3.30 -20.23 -22.00
C LEU A 147 -3.61 -18.83 -22.53
N SER A 148 -3.79 -17.88 -21.61
CA SER A 148 -3.85 -16.44 -21.88
C SER A 148 -2.70 -15.76 -21.14
N HIS A 149 -2.05 -14.80 -21.78
CA HIS A 149 -0.90 -14.09 -21.22
C HIS A 149 -0.95 -12.62 -21.66
N ILE A 150 -0.55 -11.70 -20.78
CA ILE A 150 -0.39 -10.28 -21.12
C ILE A 150 1.09 -10.06 -21.50
N ALA A 151 1.34 -9.69 -22.74
CA ALA A 151 2.68 -9.40 -23.24
C ALA A 151 2.75 -7.97 -23.80
N SER A 152 3.95 -7.39 -23.77
CA SER A 152 4.27 -6.11 -24.39
C SER A 152 5.50 -6.29 -25.27
N ASP A 153 5.56 -5.62 -26.42
CA ASP A 153 6.74 -5.58 -27.30
C ASP A 153 7.94 -4.87 -26.65
N LYS A 154 7.74 -4.28 -25.45
CA LYS A 154 8.76 -3.54 -24.69
C LYS A 154 9.44 -2.42 -25.47
N ASN A 155 8.81 -1.92 -26.54
CA ASN A 155 9.21 -0.71 -27.25
C ASN A 155 8.77 0.53 -26.44
N TRP A 156 9.31 0.66 -25.24
CA TRP A 156 9.09 1.83 -24.38
C TRP A 156 9.98 2.96 -24.92
N ALA A 157 9.37 3.99 -25.51
CA ALA A 157 10.02 5.22 -25.96
C ALA A 157 10.12 6.25 -24.83
#